data_AF-A0A2N0QND3-F1
#
_entry.id   AF-A0A2N0QND3-F1
#
_cell.length_a   1.000
_cell.length_b   1.000
_cell.length_c   1.000
_cell.angle_alpha   90.00
_cell.angle_beta   90.00
_cell.angle_gamma   90.00
#
_symmetry.space_group_name_H-M   'P 1'
#
loop_
_entity.id
_entity.type
_entity.pdbx_description
1 polymer ?
#
loop_
_entity_poly.entity_id
_entity_poly.type
_entity_poly.pdbx_seq_one_letter_code
_entity_poly.pdbx_strand_id
1 'polypeptide(L)'
;MENAQKVRGEIWESVKGLSDEQLNMVVAEGTWTIAQVLEHLYLMEKVAIDSFPDIKKVDEKNPVKIRRVHLIIDRSQKVDAPEFLVPNKEFQSLVTLKEKLQGLN
;
A
#
# COMPACT_ATOMS: atom_id res chain seq x y z
N MET A 1 1.58 -11.48 -12.71
CA MET A 1 0.50 -10.57 -13.15
C MET A 1 -0.86 -11.07 -12.67
N GLU A 2 -1.27 -12.31 -13.00
CA GLU A 2 -2.59 -12.89 -12.64
C GLU A 2 -2.92 -12.84 -11.13
N ASN A 3 -1.95 -13.18 -10.28
CA ASN A 3 -2.16 -13.16 -8.82
C ASN A 3 -2.41 -11.76 -8.26
N ALA A 4 -1.80 -10.71 -8.82
CA ALA A 4 -1.97 -9.33 -8.34
C ALA A 4 -3.36 -8.78 -8.68
N GLN A 5 -3.88 -9.10 -9.88
CA GLN A 5 -5.24 -8.73 -10.28
C GLN A 5 -6.29 -9.47 -9.44
N LYS A 6 -6.07 -10.74 -9.15
CA LYS A 6 -6.93 -11.51 -8.24
C LYS A 6 -6.98 -10.89 -6.84
N VAL A 7 -5.83 -10.59 -6.25
CA VAL A 7 -5.75 -9.96 -4.93
C VAL A 7 -6.42 -8.58 -4.92
N ARG A 8 -6.28 -7.77 -5.99
CA ARG A 8 -7.04 -6.51 -6.10
C ARG A 8 -8.55 -6.74 -6.13
N GLY A 9 -9.01 -7.75 -6.86
CA GLY A 9 -10.43 -8.12 -6.86
C GLY A 9 -10.94 -8.47 -5.46
N GLU A 10 -10.18 -9.28 -4.71
CA GLU A 10 -10.50 -9.64 -3.33
C GLU A 10 -10.55 -8.41 -2.39
N ILE A 11 -9.60 -7.47 -2.54
CA ILE A 11 -9.63 -6.20 -1.82
C ILE A 11 -10.92 -5.44 -2.13
N TRP A 12 -11.31 -5.33 -3.41
CA TRP A 12 -12.52 -4.61 -3.78
C TRP A 12 -13.80 -5.25 -3.31
N GLU A 13 -13.88 -6.58 -3.31
CA GLU A 13 -15.01 -7.28 -2.72
C GLU A 13 -15.07 -7.09 -1.20
N SER A 14 -13.92 -6.99 -0.51
CA SER A 14 -13.88 -6.78 0.95
C SER A 14 -14.41 -5.42 1.41
N VAL A 15 -14.31 -4.39 0.58
CA VAL A 15 -14.80 -3.02 0.88
C VAL A 15 -16.10 -2.68 0.16
N LYS A 16 -16.69 -3.65 -0.55
CA LYS A 16 -17.90 -3.46 -1.34
C LYS A 16 -19.09 -3.21 -0.42
N GLY A 17 -19.85 -2.16 -0.73
CA GLY A 17 -21.05 -1.79 0.03
C GLY A 17 -20.79 -0.93 1.26
N LEU A 18 -19.53 -0.61 1.58
CA LEU A 18 -19.20 0.39 2.59
C LEU A 18 -19.44 1.79 2.04
N SER A 19 -19.98 2.68 2.88
CA SER A 19 -20.07 4.11 2.57
C SER A 19 -18.72 4.79 2.77
N ASP A 20 -18.54 5.97 2.17
CA ASP A 20 -17.30 6.74 2.35
C ASP A 20 -17.07 7.10 3.83
N GLU A 21 -18.13 7.36 4.60
CA GLU A 21 -18.02 7.59 6.04
C GLU A 21 -17.49 6.36 6.78
N GLN A 22 -17.97 5.16 6.42
CA GLN A 22 -17.48 3.91 7.01
C GLN A 22 -16.02 3.65 6.65
N LEU A 23 -15.58 4.02 5.43
CA LEU A 23 -14.19 3.88 5.01
C LEU A 23 -13.24 4.81 5.79
N ASN A 24 -13.72 6.00 6.14
CA ASN A 24 -12.93 7.00 6.86
C ASN A 24 -13.10 6.94 8.38
N MET A 25 -13.84 5.95 8.90
CA MET A 25 -14.02 5.76 10.34
C MET A 25 -12.77 5.14 10.99
N VAL A 26 -12.29 5.77 12.06
CA VAL A 26 -11.22 5.22 12.91
C VAL A 26 -11.85 4.23 13.89
N VAL A 27 -11.54 2.94 13.73
CA VAL A 27 -12.12 1.86 14.55
C VAL A 27 -11.40 1.66 15.89
N ALA A 28 -10.13 2.07 15.98
CA ALA A 28 -9.33 2.00 17.19
C ALA A 28 -8.28 3.11 17.20
N GLU A 29 -7.99 3.65 18.38
CA GLU A 29 -6.96 4.68 18.53
C GLU A 29 -5.59 4.19 18.03
N GLY A 30 -4.89 5.06 17.30
CA GLY A 30 -3.58 4.75 16.73
C GLY A 30 -3.61 3.80 15.52
N THR A 31 -4.79 3.46 14.98
CA THR A 31 -4.92 2.65 13.76
C THR A 31 -5.29 3.48 12.54
N TRP A 32 -4.97 2.96 11.36
CA TRP A 32 -5.43 3.53 10.09
C TRP A 32 -6.87 3.17 9.80
N THR A 33 -7.59 4.09 9.17
CA THR A 33 -8.91 3.84 8.58
C THR A 33 -8.78 2.91 7.37
N ILE A 34 -9.91 2.36 6.90
CA ILE A 34 -9.90 1.53 5.67
C ILE A 34 -9.43 2.37 4.48
N ALA A 35 -9.87 3.63 4.38
CA ALA A 35 -9.43 4.56 3.35
C ALA A 35 -7.90 4.76 3.37
N GLN A 36 -7.32 4.92 4.56
CA GLN A 36 -5.88 5.07 4.75
C GLN A 36 -5.10 3.81 4.39
N VAL A 37 -5.63 2.62 4.71
CA VAL A 37 -5.02 1.35 4.29
C VAL A 37 -5.00 1.24 2.76
N LEU A 38 -6.11 1.59 2.09
CA LEU A 38 -6.20 1.56 0.63
C LEU A 38 -5.23 2.55 -0.03
N GLU A 39 -5.11 3.77 0.51
CA GLU A 39 -4.14 4.75 0.01
C GLU A 39 -2.69 4.30 0.26
N HIS A 40 -2.39 3.70 1.41
CA HIS A 40 -1.06 3.16 1.69
C HIS A 40 -0.65 2.10 0.67
N LEU A 41 -1.58 1.23 0.25
CA LEU A 41 -1.33 0.25 -0.81
C LEU A 41 -0.97 0.93 -2.14
N TYR A 42 -1.65 2.03 -2.48
CA TYR A 42 -1.33 2.83 -3.66
C TYR A 42 0.07 3.46 -3.58
N LEU A 43 0.42 4.07 -2.44
CA LEU A 43 1.75 4.66 -2.23
C LEU A 43 2.86 3.61 -2.35
N MET A 44 2.65 2.42 -1.77
CA MET A 44 3.57 1.29 -1.88
C MET A 44 3.77 0.84 -3.32
N GLU A 45 2.68 0.73 -4.09
CA GLU A 45 2.76 0.35 -5.49
C GLU A 45 3.50 1.39 -6.33
N LYS A 46 3.21 2.67 -6.11
CA LYS A 46 3.89 3.77 -6.79
C LYS A 46 5.41 3.74 -6.53
N VAL A 47 5.82 3.57 -5.27
CA VAL A 47 7.25 3.47 -4.92
C VAL A 47 7.90 2.25 -5.57
N ALA A 48 7.21 1.11 -5.64
CA ALA A 48 7.72 -0.06 -6.32
C ALA A 48 7.94 0.21 -7.83
N ILE A 49 7.00 0.88 -8.48
CA ILE A 49 7.10 1.25 -9.90
C ILE A 49 8.23 2.26 -10.13
N ASP A 50 8.27 3.32 -9.32
CA ASP A 50 9.28 4.38 -9.41
C ASP A 50 10.71 3.85 -9.16
N SER A 51 10.86 2.70 -8.49
CA SER A 51 12.16 2.06 -8.26
C SER A 51 12.72 1.28 -9.46
N PHE A 52 11.90 0.92 -10.45
CA PHE A 52 12.35 0.11 -11.61
C PHE A 52 13.53 0.70 -12.39
N PRO A 53 13.61 2.03 -12.66
CA PRO A 53 14.76 2.62 -13.34
C PRO A 53 16.07 2.45 -12.56
N ASP A 54 16.00 2.47 -11.23
CA ASP A 54 17.18 2.34 -10.37
C ASP A 54 17.69 0.89 -10.29
N ILE A 55 16.83 -0.11 -10.51
CA ILE A 55 17.24 -1.51 -10.61
C ILE A 55 18.24 -1.72 -11.76
N LYS A 56 18.11 -0.96 -12.86
CA LYS A 56 19.06 -1.01 -13.99
C LYS A 56 20.45 -0.47 -13.65
N LYS A 57 20.59 0.26 -12.55
CA LYS A 57 21.85 0.86 -12.07
C LYS A 57 22.56 -0.03 -11.04
N VAL A 58 21.98 -1.17 -10.67
CA VAL A 58 22.63 -2.14 -9.77
C VAL A 58 23.79 -2.78 -10.52
N ASP A 59 25.00 -2.59 -9.99
CA ASP A 59 26.25 -3.12 -10.52
C ASP A 59 27.13 -3.66 -9.38
N GLU A 60 28.32 -4.16 -9.70
CA GLU A 60 29.27 -4.68 -8.71
C GLU A 60 29.74 -3.61 -7.70
N LYS A 61 29.63 -2.32 -8.05
CA LYS A 61 30.02 -1.19 -7.18
C LYS A 61 28.88 -0.75 -6.25
N ASN A 62 27.63 -1.07 -6.59
CA ASN A 62 26.43 -0.79 -5.80
C ASN A 62 25.57 -2.06 -5.60
N PRO A 63 26.06 -3.03 -4.82
CA PRO A 63 25.32 -4.27 -4.58
C PRO A 63 24.07 -4.03 -3.72
N VAL A 64 23.01 -4.80 -4.00
CA VAL A 64 21.79 -4.78 -3.18
C VAL A 64 22.08 -5.36 -1.80
N LYS A 65 21.73 -4.63 -0.74
CA LYS A 65 21.81 -5.14 0.63
C LYS A 65 20.78 -6.25 0.85
N ILE A 66 21.23 -7.41 1.31
CA ILE A 66 20.35 -8.52 1.71
C ILE A 66 19.51 -8.07 2.91
N ARG A 67 18.18 -8.06 2.72
CA ARG A 67 17.22 -7.77 3.80
C ARG A 67 16.80 -9.06 4.49
N ARG A 68 16.56 -9.00 5.80
CA ARG A 68 16.02 -10.12 6.59
C ARG A 68 14.52 -10.28 6.33
N VAL A 69 14.15 -10.72 5.13
CA VAL A 69 12.76 -10.83 4.68
C VAL A 69 11.92 -11.78 5.55
N HIS A 70 12.54 -12.74 6.23
CA HIS A 70 11.86 -13.62 7.19
C HIS A 70 11.30 -12.88 8.41
N LEU A 71 11.79 -11.68 8.73
CA LEU A 71 11.21 -10.86 9.80
C LEU A 71 9.88 -10.23 9.38
N ILE A 72 9.57 -10.17 8.08
CA ILE A 72 8.32 -9.59 7.56
C ILE A 72 7.11 -10.43 7.98
N ILE A 73 7.27 -11.72 8.28
CA ILE A 73 6.18 -12.57 8.78
C ILE A 73 6.04 -12.53 10.32
N ASP A 74 7.05 -12.02 11.03
CA ASP A 74 7.00 -11.89 12.48
C ASP A 74 6.21 -10.62 12.87
N ARG A 75 4.98 -10.82 13.33
CA ARG A 75 4.08 -9.73 13.75
C ARG A 75 4.39 -9.18 15.15
N SER A 76 5.36 -9.74 15.87
CA SER A 76 5.83 -9.18 17.14
C SER A 76 6.63 -7.88 16.96
N GLN A 77 7.26 -7.70 15.79
CA GLN A 77 7.99 -6.50 15.44
C GLN A 77 7.22 -5.69 14.40
N LYS A 78 6.75 -4.51 14.82
CA LYS A 78 6.11 -3.55 13.92
C LYS A 78 7.15 -2.50 13.52
N VAL A 79 7.20 -2.21 12.22
CA VAL A 79 8.04 -1.14 11.67
C VAL A 79 7.11 -0.04 11.19
N ASP A 80 7.34 1.18 11.66
CA ASP A 80 6.58 2.33 11.21
C ASP A 80 6.86 2.61 9.74
N ALA A 81 5.81 2.99 9.01
CA ALA A 81 5.94 3.36 7.63
C ALA A 81 6.81 4.63 7.49
N PRO A 82 7.77 4.67 6.57
CA PRO A 82 8.46 5.90 6.19
C PRO A 82 7.46 7.00 5.80
N GLU A 83 7.82 8.28 5.99
CA GLU A 83 6.92 9.42 5.76
C GLU A 83 6.23 9.40 4.39
N PHE A 84 6.95 9.06 3.31
CA PHE A 84 6.41 9.00 1.95
C PHE A 84 5.42 7.84 1.70
N LEU A 85 5.27 6.93 2.66
CA LEU A 85 4.30 5.83 2.66
C LEU A 85 3.18 6.05 3.68
N VAL A 86 3.21 7.13 4.47
CA VAL A 86 2.14 7.43 5.42
C VAL A 86 0.94 7.99 4.63
N PRO A 87 -0.26 7.38 4.74
CA PRO A 87 -1.45 7.84 4.04
C PRO A 87 -1.97 9.16 4.61
N ASN A 88 -2.74 9.89 3.80
CA ASN A 88 -3.33 11.16 4.21
C ASN A 88 -4.44 10.95 5.25
N LYS A 89 -4.64 11.94 6.14
CA LYS A 89 -5.72 11.95 7.13
C LYS A 89 -7.01 12.60 6.61
N GLU A 90 -6.98 13.18 5.42
CA GLU A 90 -8.14 13.75 4.75
C GLU A 90 -9.16 12.66 4.38
N PHE A 91 -10.42 13.08 4.29
CA PHE A 91 -11.52 12.23 3.85
C PHE A 91 -11.32 11.78 2.41
N GLN A 92 -11.50 10.49 2.13
CA GLN A 92 -11.33 9.92 0.79
C GLN A 92 -12.56 9.12 0.37
N SER A 93 -13.02 9.35 -0.86
CA SER A 93 -14.10 8.54 -1.44
C SER A 93 -13.58 7.21 -1.96
N LEU A 94 -14.44 6.19 -1.96
CA LEU A 94 -14.14 4.89 -2.57
C LEU A 94 -13.82 5.01 -4.06
N VAL A 95 -14.47 5.94 -4.76
CA VAL A 95 -14.26 6.21 -6.19
C VAL A 95 -12.83 6.68 -6.43
N THR A 96 -12.39 7.71 -5.70
CA THR A 96 -11.02 8.24 -5.80
C THR A 96 -9.96 7.19 -5.47
N LEU A 97 -10.20 6.37 -4.44
CA LEU A 97 -9.28 5.29 -4.06
C LEU A 97 -9.19 4.20 -5.13
N LYS A 98 -10.30 3.86 -5.78
CA LYS A 98 -10.32 2.94 -6.92
C LYS A 98 -9.57 3.50 -8.11
N GLU A 99 -9.78 4.77 -8.45
CA GLU A 99 -9.07 5.43 -9.55
C GLU A 99 -7.55 5.44 -9.31
N LYS A 100 -7.09 5.77 -8.09
CA LYS A 100 -5.67 5.70 -7.70
C LYS A 100 -5.06 4.31 -7.94
N LEU A 101 -5.77 3.25 -7.52
CA LEU A 101 -5.30 1.86 -7.60
C LEU A 101 -5.50 1.19 -8.98
N GLN A 102 -6.36 1.74 -9.84
CA GLN A 102 -6.57 1.28 -11.22
C GLN A 102 -5.74 2.07 -12.24
N GLY A 103 -5.41 3.32 -11.97
CA GLY A 103 -4.71 4.23 -12.87
C GLY A 103 -3.20 3.95 -13.04
N LEU A 104 -2.65 3.00 -12.28
CA LEU A 104 -1.30 2.47 -12.49
C LEU A 104 -1.35 1.34 -13.53
N ASN A 105 -1.34 1.71 -14.82
CA ASN A 105 -1.11 0.80 -15.95
C ASN A 105 0.27 1.04 -16.56
#